data_AF-A0A815MFM4-F1
#
_entry.id   AF-A0A815MFM4-F1
#
_cell.length_a   1.000
_cell.length_b   1.000
_cell.length_c   1.000
_cell.angle_alpha   90.00
_cell.angle_beta   90.00
_cell.angle_gamma   90.00
#
_symmetry.space_group_name_H-M   'P 1'
#
loop_
_entity.id
_entity.type
_entity.pdbx_description
1 polymer ?
#
loop_
_entity_poly.entity_id
_entity_poly.type
_entity_poly.pdbx_seq_one_letter_code
_entity_poly.pdbx_strand_id
1 'polypeptide(L)'
;MVQRALAICSTYTTLAAEFQEIQRIGVANGYPISFIDTRIGIGLNQQLAKNDSNTTIVPLIGCEKKRMYVEIPFIGRPTDLLKKRFSQLSGKVRPDLDIRFYTKPPPAVQIFFQTKDPIAKHMQSDVIYSISCIDCNQTYIGKTERQSIRRLREHGAPKQSFDSRPNEQASSDEDDTATPNPTSTSLRRSSRIRNKNHITPTNTSNTTNDKKREKEKETISSLAQHAKDTGHHIDWTGFRVVWRDDNPYRLLTKESLLIQAFKPELNRTTHSVTLIVFPDGLRRDMLPDPNG
;
A
#
# COMPACT_ATOMS: atom_id res chain seq x y z
N MET A 1 31.46 -9.81 23.68
CA MET A 1 32.36 -10.87 24.19
C MET A 1 31.78 -11.58 25.40
N VAL A 2 31.50 -10.90 26.51
CA VAL A 2 30.92 -11.51 27.75
C VAL A 2 29.66 -12.35 27.50
N GLN A 3 28.64 -11.82 26.82
CA GLN A 3 27.40 -12.57 26.52
C GLN A 3 27.64 -13.83 25.67
N ARG A 4 28.65 -13.81 24.81
CA ARG A 4 29.02 -14.96 23.97
C ARG A 4 29.71 -16.04 24.80
N ALA A 5 30.61 -15.66 25.71
CA ALA A 5 31.24 -16.58 26.65
C ALA A 5 30.17 -17.28 27.53
N LEU A 6 29.23 -16.52 28.09
CA LEU A 6 28.13 -17.05 28.91
C LEU A 6 27.21 -18.03 28.15
N ALA A 7 27.11 -17.91 26.82
CA ALA A 7 26.24 -18.75 26.00
C ALA A 7 26.94 -20.01 25.45
N ILE A 8 28.26 -19.97 25.26
CA ILE A 8 29.02 -21.03 24.57
C ILE A 8 29.79 -21.91 25.57
N CYS A 9 30.28 -21.34 26.68
CA CYS A 9 31.04 -22.10 27.65
C CYS A 9 30.12 -23.08 28.39
N SER A 10 30.45 -24.38 28.30
CA SER A 10 29.69 -25.45 28.92
C SER A 10 30.13 -25.77 30.35
N THR A 11 31.36 -25.42 30.73
CA THR A 11 31.91 -25.67 32.06
C THR A 11 32.40 -24.38 32.71
N TYR A 12 32.35 -24.32 34.04
CA TYR A 12 32.81 -23.16 34.79
C TYR A 12 34.30 -22.86 34.58
N THR A 13 35.13 -23.90 34.43
CA THR A 13 36.58 -23.76 34.19
C THR A 13 36.89 -23.10 32.85
N THR A 14 36.17 -23.48 31.79
CA THR A 14 36.32 -22.86 30.46
C THR A 14 35.79 -21.43 30.46
N LEU A 15 34.68 -21.17 31.17
CA LEU A 15 34.14 -19.82 31.31
C LEU A 15 35.09 -18.88 32.06
N ALA A 16 35.73 -19.35 33.13
CA ALA A 16 36.71 -18.57 33.88
C ALA A 16 37.95 -18.22 33.04
N ALA A 17 38.45 -19.17 32.23
CA ALA A 17 39.56 -18.93 31.31
C ALA A 17 39.18 -17.90 30.23
N GLU A 18 37.97 -17.99 29.67
CA GLU A 18 37.47 -17.01 28.70
C GLU A 18 37.32 -15.61 29.29
N PHE A 19 36.92 -15.48 30.56
CA PHE A 19 36.88 -14.17 31.23
C PHE A 19 38.25 -13.56 31.44
N GLN A 20 39.26 -14.36 31.79
CA GLN A 20 40.64 -13.91 31.89
C GLN A 20 41.17 -13.43 30.53
N GLU A 21 40.82 -14.14 29.46
CA GLU A 21 41.19 -13.74 28.09
C GLU A 21 40.49 -12.45 27.64
N ILE A 22 39.19 -12.30 27.96
CA ILE A 22 38.43 -11.07 27.71
C ILE A 22 39.05 -9.89 28.48
N GLN A 23 39.48 -10.11 29.73
CA GLN A 23 40.14 -9.10 30.54
C GLN A 23 41.50 -8.71 29.94
N ARG A 24 42.30 -9.69 29.50
CA ARG A 24 43.58 -9.47 28.82
C ARG A 24 43.42 -8.66 27.54
N ILE A 25 42.46 -9.04 26.68
CA ILE A 25 42.15 -8.31 25.44
C ILE A 25 41.62 -6.91 25.74
N GLY A 26 40.78 -6.75 26.76
CA GLY A 26 40.25 -5.45 27.16
C GLY A 26 41.33 -4.49 27.65
N VAL A 27 42.24 -4.95 28.51
CA VAL A 27 43.36 -4.14 28.97
C VAL A 27 44.32 -3.81 27.84
N ALA A 28 44.61 -4.76 26.94
CA ALA A 28 45.43 -4.53 25.75
C ALA A 28 44.82 -3.47 24.82
N ASN A 29 43.49 -3.37 24.77
CA ASN A 29 42.77 -2.35 24.02
C ASN A 29 42.53 -1.05 24.80
N GLY A 30 43.15 -0.87 25.97
CA GLY A 30 43.09 0.36 26.76
C GLY A 30 41.82 0.54 27.60
N TYR A 31 41.02 -0.52 27.81
CA TYR A 31 39.84 -0.45 28.67
C TYR A 31 40.23 -0.57 30.16
N PRO A 32 39.67 0.25 31.07
CA PRO A 32 39.88 0.11 32.51
C PRO A 32 39.38 -1.24 33.04
N ILE A 33 40.15 -1.86 33.94
CA ILE A 33 39.82 -3.17 34.55
C ILE A 33 38.45 -3.13 35.24
N SER A 34 38.17 -2.04 35.99
CA SER A 34 36.88 -1.84 36.68
C SER A 34 35.68 -1.88 35.74
N PHE A 35 35.83 -1.37 34.51
CA PHE A 35 34.78 -1.39 33.50
C PHE A 35 34.51 -2.81 32.99
N ILE A 36 35.56 -3.59 32.76
CA ILE A 36 35.47 -4.97 32.28
C ILE A 36 34.81 -5.85 33.36
N ASP A 37 35.28 -5.76 34.61
CA ASP A 37 34.77 -6.53 35.74
C ASP A 37 33.29 -6.21 36.01
N THR A 38 32.92 -4.93 35.92
CA THR A 38 31.51 -4.51 36.03
C THR A 38 30.65 -5.16 34.95
N ARG A 39 31.15 -5.25 33.70
CA ARG A 39 30.40 -5.87 32.61
C ARG A 39 30.31 -7.39 32.74
N ILE A 40 31.35 -8.05 33.24
CA ILE A 40 31.33 -9.48 33.58
C ILE A 40 30.30 -9.72 34.70
N GLY A 41 30.33 -8.93 35.78
CA GLY A 41 29.39 -9.05 36.89
C GLY A 41 27.93 -8.81 36.50
N ILE A 42 27.66 -7.80 35.66
CA ILE A 42 26.31 -7.58 35.10
C ILE A 42 25.84 -8.80 34.30
N GLY A 43 26.73 -9.41 33.49
CA GLY A 43 26.41 -10.59 32.71
C GLY A 43 26.06 -11.81 33.58
N LEU A 44 26.85 -12.06 34.62
CA LEU A 44 26.61 -13.16 35.56
C LEU A 44 25.30 -12.97 36.33
N ASN A 45 25.04 -11.77 36.86
CA ASN A 45 23.79 -11.47 37.57
C ASN A 45 22.56 -11.66 36.67
N GLN A 46 22.66 -11.31 35.38
CA GLN A 46 21.59 -11.56 34.42
C GLN A 46 21.35 -13.05 34.16
N GLN A 47 22.39 -13.88 34.17
CA GLN A 47 22.24 -15.33 33.99
C GLN A 47 21.67 -16.01 35.24
N LEU A 48 22.09 -15.59 36.43
CA LEU A 48 21.53 -16.06 37.69
C LEU A 48 20.05 -15.72 37.80
N ALA A 49 19.66 -14.48 37.48
CA ALA A 49 18.26 -14.06 37.47
C ALA A 49 17.38 -14.84 36.47
N LYS A 50 17.95 -15.30 35.35
CA LYS A 50 17.26 -16.19 34.39
C LYS A 50 17.08 -17.61 34.92
N ASN A 51 18.03 -18.11 35.70
CA ASN A 51 17.95 -19.44 36.30
C ASN A 51 16.95 -19.46 37.48
N ASP A 52 16.84 -18.38 38.25
CA ASP A 52 15.83 -18.24 39.32
C ASP A 52 14.40 -18.27 38.75
N SER A 53 14.18 -17.73 37.56
CA SER A 53 12.90 -17.85 36.85
C SER A 53 12.57 -19.26 36.30
N ASN A 54 13.52 -20.20 36.37
CA ASN A 54 13.33 -21.61 35.98
C ASN A 54 13.12 -22.55 37.17
N THR A 55 13.07 -22.04 38.41
CA THR A 55 12.48 -22.83 39.50
C THR A 55 10.99 -22.88 39.24
N THR A 56 10.53 -24.01 38.74
CA THR A 56 9.13 -24.40 38.60
C THR A 56 8.43 -24.23 39.95
N ILE A 57 7.94 -23.03 40.23
CA ILE A 57 6.73 -22.87 41.02
C ILE A 57 5.65 -23.49 40.15
N VAL A 58 5.35 -24.76 40.43
CA VAL A 58 4.13 -25.42 39.96
C VAL A 58 3.00 -24.44 40.35
N PRO A 59 2.31 -23.80 39.39
CA PRO A 59 1.23 -22.92 39.75
C PRO A 59 0.12 -23.81 40.29
N LEU A 60 -0.04 -23.76 41.61
CA LEU A 60 -1.28 -24.16 42.26
C LEU A 60 -2.41 -23.48 41.47
N ILE A 61 -3.27 -24.30 40.86
CA ILE A 61 -4.48 -23.97 40.10
C ILE A 61 -4.95 -22.52 40.30
N GLY A 62 -4.90 -21.69 39.24
CA GLY A 62 -5.30 -20.29 39.33
C GLY A 62 -5.38 -19.53 38.00
N CYS A 63 -6.44 -19.79 37.22
CA CYS A 63 -7.03 -18.94 36.16
C CYS A 63 -6.09 -18.42 35.03
N GLU A 64 -6.14 -19.06 33.86
CA GLU A 64 -5.68 -18.43 32.61
C GLU A 64 -6.47 -17.14 32.37
N LYS A 65 -5.82 -15.97 32.55
CA LYS A 65 -6.49 -14.68 32.40
C LYS A 65 -6.91 -14.46 30.95
N LYS A 66 -8.19 -14.14 30.75
CA LYS A 66 -8.73 -13.76 29.43
C LYS A 66 -8.07 -12.45 29.01
N ARG A 67 -7.38 -12.45 27.87
CA ARG A 67 -6.68 -11.25 27.36
C ARG A 67 -7.61 -10.37 26.55
N MET A 68 -7.66 -9.08 26.86
CA MET A 68 -8.41 -8.07 26.12
C MET A 68 -7.46 -6.97 25.64
N TYR A 69 -7.53 -6.65 24.36
CA TYR A 69 -6.73 -5.57 23.76
C TYR A 69 -7.59 -4.31 23.63
N VAL A 70 -7.06 -3.19 24.11
CA VAL A 70 -7.75 -1.90 24.05
C VAL A 70 -6.90 -0.90 23.31
N GLU A 71 -7.49 -0.32 22.28
CA GLU A 71 -6.90 0.78 21.52
C GLU A 71 -7.10 2.11 22.24
N ILE A 72 -6.06 2.93 22.29
CA ILE A 72 -6.20 4.31 22.77
C ILE A 72 -5.26 5.29 22.04
N PRO A 73 -5.67 6.55 21.80
CA PRO A 73 -4.75 7.59 21.32
C PRO A 73 -3.65 7.93 22.33
N PHE A 74 -2.42 8.14 21.85
CA PHE A 74 -1.30 8.62 22.64
C PHE A 74 -1.26 10.15 22.65
N ILE A 75 -1.72 10.73 23.76
CA ILE A 75 -1.71 12.18 24.01
C ILE A 75 -0.52 12.55 24.93
N GLY A 76 0.21 11.55 25.43
CA GLY A 76 1.34 11.70 26.35
C GLY A 76 0.98 11.24 27.76
N ARG A 77 1.39 12.03 28.77
CA ARG A 77 1.24 11.68 30.20
C ARG A 77 -0.19 11.27 30.63
N PRO A 78 -1.28 11.90 30.14
CA PRO A 78 -2.63 11.48 30.49
C PRO A 78 -2.93 10.04 30.06
N THR A 79 -2.48 9.63 28.88
CA THR A 79 -2.66 8.27 28.37
C THR A 79 -1.94 7.26 29.25
N ASP A 80 -0.72 7.56 29.70
CA ASP A 80 0.04 6.66 30.58
C ASP A 80 -0.57 6.56 31.98
N LEU A 81 -1.06 7.68 32.52
CA LEU A 81 -1.80 7.68 33.78
C LEU A 81 -3.08 6.84 33.66
N LEU A 82 -3.80 6.98 32.55
CA LEU A 82 -4.99 6.21 32.27
C LEU A 82 -4.68 4.72 32.21
N LYS A 83 -3.65 4.31 31.45
CA LYS A 83 -3.19 2.91 31.38
C LYS A 83 -2.91 2.36 32.77
N LYS A 84 -2.14 3.07 33.60
CA LYS A 84 -1.81 2.64 34.97
C LYS A 84 -3.05 2.50 35.84
N ARG A 85 -3.95 3.50 35.83
CA ARG A 85 -5.19 3.49 36.61
C ARG A 85 -6.12 2.36 36.17
N PHE A 86 -6.26 2.14 34.87
CA PHE A 86 -7.07 1.05 34.34
C PHE A 86 -6.49 -0.32 34.66
N SER A 87 -5.18 -0.53 34.58
CA SER A 87 -4.55 -1.79 34.98
C SER A 87 -4.72 -2.08 36.48
N GLN A 88 -4.67 -1.05 37.32
CA GLN A 88 -4.96 -1.19 38.76
C GLN A 88 -6.43 -1.51 39.02
N LEU A 89 -7.34 -0.84 38.31
CA LEU A 89 -8.78 -1.05 38.44
C LEU A 89 -9.18 -2.44 37.93
N SER A 90 -8.62 -2.89 36.80
CA SER A 90 -8.92 -4.21 36.24
C SER A 90 -8.49 -5.31 37.19
N GLY A 91 -7.32 -5.18 37.82
CA GLY A 91 -6.86 -6.14 38.83
C GLY A 91 -7.77 -6.22 40.07
N LYS A 92 -8.45 -5.12 40.43
CA LYS A 92 -9.39 -5.08 41.57
C LYS A 92 -10.78 -5.63 41.23
N VAL A 93 -11.31 -5.28 40.07
CA VAL A 93 -12.71 -5.60 39.70
C VAL A 93 -12.81 -6.98 39.04
N ARG A 94 -11.83 -7.34 38.20
CA ARG A 94 -11.83 -8.58 37.39
C ARG A 94 -10.40 -9.15 37.31
N PRO A 95 -9.95 -9.90 38.33
CA PRO A 95 -8.60 -10.48 38.34
C PRO A 95 -8.39 -11.57 37.27
N ASP A 96 -9.49 -12.07 36.69
CA ASP A 96 -9.55 -13.01 35.57
C ASP A 96 -9.25 -12.37 34.20
N LEU A 97 -9.17 -11.03 34.10
CA LEU A 97 -8.96 -10.31 32.85
C LEU A 97 -7.57 -9.65 32.80
N ASP A 98 -6.83 -9.88 31.71
CA ASP A 98 -5.57 -9.19 31.38
C ASP A 98 -5.82 -8.15 30.29
N ILE A 99 -5.92 -6.88 30.67
CA ILE A 99 -6.15 -5.77 29.72
C ILE A 99 -4.81 -5.21 29.23
N ARG A 100 -4.57 -5.31 27.92
CA ARG A 100 -3.38 -4.77 27.25
C ARG A 100 -3.75 -3.58 26.39
N PHE A 101 -3.14 -2.44 26.71
CA PHE A 101 -3.35 -1.20 25.97
C PHE A 101 -2.31 -1.06 24.86
N TYR A 102 -2.77 -0.81 23.63
CA TYR A 102 -1.90 -0.36 22.56
C TYR A 102 -2.24 1.08 22.18
N THR A 103 -1.20 1.89 22.05
CA THR A 103 -1.32 3.32 21.80
C THR A 103 -1.11 3.66 20.35
N LYS A 104 -2.07 4.35 19.72
CA LYS A 104 -1.87 4.92 18.39
C LYS A 104 -1.43 6.38 18.48
N PRO A 105 -0.50 6.83 17.62
CA PRO A 105 -0.20 8.24 17.52
C PRO A 105 -1.47 9.02 17.12
N PRO A 106 -1.57 10.31 17.46
CA PRO A 106 -2.64 11.14 16.95
C PRO A 106 -2.61 11.16 15.42
N PRO A 107 -3.77 11.32 14.76
CA PRO A 107 -3.84 11.41 13.29
C PRO A 107 -2.92 12.52 12.79
N ALA A 108 -2.22 12.27 11.67
CA ALA A 108 -1.39 13.27 11.04
C ALA A 108 -2.23 14.49 10.65
N VAL A 109 -1.65 15.69 10.73
CA VAL A 109 -2.32 16.96 10.39
C VAL A 109 -2.92 16.92 8.97
N GLN A 110 -2.26 16.21 8.05
CA GLN A 110 -2.74 15.96 6.68
C GLN A 110 -4.13 15.31 6.60
N ILE A 111 -4.58 14.59 7.63
CA ILE A 111 -5.92 14.01 7.66
C ILE A 111 -6.99 15.11 7.81
N PHE A 112 -6.68 16.21 8.49
CA PHE A 112 -7.60 17.34 8.69
C PHE A 112 -7.60 18.34 7.52
N PHE A 113 -6.56 18.34 6.69
CA PHE A 113 -6.43 19.24 5.55
C PHE A 113 -6.21 18.45 4.27
N GLN A 114 -7.19 18.45 3.37
CA GLN A 114 -7.01 17.93 2.01
C GLN A 114 -5.99 18.81 1.27
N THR A 115 -4.70 18.50 1.42
CA THR A 115 -3.61 19.34 0.89
C THR A 115 -3.49 19.25 -0.63
N LYS A 116 -4.12 18.24 -1.25
CA LYS A 116 -4.05 17.99 -2.69
C LYS A 116 -5.45 18.08 -3.29
N ASP A 117 -5.53 18.69 -4.46
CA ASP A 117 -6.76 18.73 -5.25
C ASP A 117 -7.22 17.30 -5.58
N PRO A 118 -8.53 17.00 -5.47
CA PRO A 118 -9.09 15.73 -5.89
C PRO A 118 -8.77 15.43 -7.36
N ILE A 119 -8.15 14.27 -7.61
CA ILE A 119 -7.82 13.84 -8.96
C ILE A 119 -9.10 13.29 -9.61
N ALA A 120 -9.52 13.89 -10.71
CA ALA A 120 -10.65 13.43 -11.49
C ALA A 120 -10.49 11.95 -11.90
N LYS A 121 -11.60 11.22 -11.90
CA LYS A 121 -11.66 9.75 -12.08
C LYS A 121 -10.86 9.22 -13.27
N HIS A 122 -10.96 9.86 -14.43
CA HIS A 122 -10.25 9.48 -15.66
C HIS A 122 -8.73 9.73 -15.58
N MET A 123 -8.25 10.58 -14.66
CA MET A 123 -6.83 10.84 -14.43
C MET A 123 -6.22 9.99 -13.30
N GLN A 124 -7.01 9.16 -12.61
CA GLN A 124 -6.53 8.34 -11.51
C GLN A 124 -5.69 7.16 -12.03
N SER A 125 -4.60 6.84 -11.32
CA SER A 125 -3.76 5.66 -11.53
C SER A 125 -3.99 4.62 -10.42
N ASP A 126 -3.47 3.42 -10.65
CA ASP A 126 -3.46 2.33 -9.67
C ASP A 126 -4.86 1.97 -9.19
N VAL A 127 -5.78 1.89 -10.16
CA VAL A 127 -7.20 1.64 -9.93
C VAL A 127 -7.65 0.33 -10.57
N ILE A 128 -8.64 -0.28 -9.93
CA ILE A 128 -9.49 -1.30 -10.52
C ILE A 128 -10.76 -0.60 -10.95
N TYR A 129 -11.13 -0.78 -12.21
CA TYR A 129 -12.28 -0.17 -12.82
C TYR A 129 -13.22 -1.21 -13.41
N SER A 130 -14.49 -0.85 -13.52
CA SER A 130 -15.51 -1.60 -14.25
C SER A 130 -16.04 -0.77 -15.42
N ILE A 131 -16.28 -1.43 -16.55
CA ILE A 131 -16.87 -0.83 -17.74
C ILE A 131 -18.06 -1.68 -18.12
N SER A 132 -19.22 -1.04 -18.31
CA SER A 132 -20.43 -1.72 -18.72
C SER A 132 -20.68 -1.52 -20.22
N CYS A 133 -21.24 -2.54 -20.86
CA CYS A 133 -21.83 -2.37 -22.18
C CYS A 133 -23.26 -1.84 -22.04
N ILE A 134 -23.61 -0.87 -22.90
CA ILE A 134 -24.93 -0.22 -22.90
C ILE A 134 -26.00 -1.20 -23.42
N ASP A 135 -25.65 -2.02 -24.39
CA ASP A 135 -26.62 -2.84 -25.12
C ASP A 135 -26.85 -4.23 -24.50
N CYS A 136 -25.87 -4.82 -23.80
CA CYS A 136 -25.98 -6.17 -23.22
C CYS A 136 -25.84 -6.26 -21.70
N ASN A 137 -25.74 -5.14 -20.97
CA ASN A 137 -25.52 -5.10 -19.51
C ASN A 137 -24.34 -5.95 -18.99
N GLN A 138 -23.44 -6.38 -19.88
CA GLN A 138 -22.25 -7.12 -19.48
C GLN A 138 -21.20 -6.14 -18.97
N THR A 139 -20.51 -6.56 -17.92
CA THR A 139 -19.47 -5.75 -17.27
C THR A 139 -18.10 -6.35 -17.53
N TYR A 140 -17.12 -5.50 -17.80
CA TYR A 140 -15.70 -5.82 -17.83
C TYR A 140 -15.04 -5.27 -16.57
N ILE A 141 -14.26 -6.08 -15.86
CA ILE A 141 -13.47 -5.65 -14.70
C ILE A 141 -12.01 -5.72 -15.07
N GLY A 142 -11.29 -4.61 -14.89
CA GLY A 142 -9.86 -4.54 -15.21
C GLY A 142 -9.09 -3.65 -14.25
N LYS A 143 -7.77 -3.86 -14.17
CA LYS A 143 -6.83 -2.98 -13.46
C LYS A 143 -6.03 -2.08 -14.39
N THR A 144 -5.52 -0.99 -13.84
CA THR A 144 -4.50 -0.15 -14.48
C THR A 144 -3.55 0.45 -13.45
N GLU A 145 -2.25 0.32 -13.70
CA GLU A 145 -1.18 1.06 -12.99
C GLU A 145 -0.95 2.45 -13.61
N ARG A 146 -1.42 2.66 -14.85
CA ARG A 146 -1.37 3.97 -15.53
C ARG A 146 -2.66 4.74 -15.27
N GLN A 147 -2.69 6.01 -15.68
CA GLN A 147 -3.91 6.81 -15.71
C GLN A 147 -5.03 6.09 -16.47
N SER A 148 -6.23 6.07 -15.88
CA SER A 148 -7.42 5.38 -16.40
C SER A 148 -7.73 5.75 -17.85
N ILE A 149 -7.66 7.04 -18.21
CA ILE A 149 -7.87 7.53 -19.59
C ILE A 149 -6.93 6.86 -20.60
N ARG A 150 -5.69 6.56 -20.22
CA ARG A 150 -4.72 5.92 -21.10
C ARG A 150 -5.14 4.47 -21.37
N ARG A 151 -5.60 3.76 -20.33
CA ARG A 151 -6.11 2.40 -20.44
C ARG A 151 -7.39 2.33 -21.28
N LEU A 152 -8.33 3.25 -21.07
CA LEU A 152 -9.56 3.34 -21.86
C LEU A 152 -9.27 3.57 -23.35
N ARG A 153 -8.30 4.43 -23.67
CA ARG A 153 -7.84 4.66 -25.05
C ARG A 153 -7.22 3.41 -25.68
N GLU A 154 -6.46 2.63 -24.91
CA GLU A 154 -5.95 1.32 -25.36
C GLU A 154 -7.09 0.32 -25.67
N HIS A 155 -8.22 0.44 -24.97
CA HIS A 155 -9.42 -0.35 -25.23
C HIS A 155 -10.27 0.14 -26.41
N GLY A 156 -9.97 1.30 -26.99
CA GLY A 156 -10.69 1.87 -28.13
C GLY A 156 -11.55 3.10 -27.82
N ALA A 157 -11.47 3.67 -26.61
CA ALA A 157 -12.22 4.87 -26.28
C ALA A 157 -11.80 6.08 -27.16
N PRO A 158 -12.75 6.91 -27.65
CA PRO A 158 -12.45 8.07 -28.48
C PRO A 158 -11.75 9.16 -27.67
N LYS A 159 -10.83 9.91 -28.29
CA LYS A 159 -10.00 10.92 -27.61
C LYS A 159 -10.80 12.06 -26.96
N GLN A 160 -11.95 12.41 -27.54
CA GLN A 160 -12.80 13.55 -27.15
C GLN A 160 -13.68 13.29 -25.91
N SER A 161 -13.82 12.03 -25.47
CA SER A 161 -14.78 11.64 -24.42
C SER A 161 -14.48 12.19 -23.01
N PHE A 162 -13.28 12.73 -22.77
CA PHE A 162 -12.84 13.18 -21.44
C PHE A 162 -12.31 14.62 -21.41
N ASP A 163 -12.36 15.36 -22.52
CA ASP A 163 -11.93 16.76 -22.59
C ASP A 163 -13.08 17.69 -22.15
N SER A 164 -13.46 17.65 -20.88
CA SER A 164 -14.42 18.60 -20.33
C SER A 164 -13.72 19.93 -20.03
N ARG A 165 -13.61 20.82 -21.02
CA ARG A 165 -13.73 22.25 -20.70
C ARG A 165 -15.21 22.48 -20.37
N PRO A 166 -15.56 23.21 -19.29
CA PRO A 166 -16.94 23.65 -19.11
C PRO A 166 -17.33 24.45 -20.36
N ASN A 167 -18.38 24.00 -21.05
CA ASN A 167 -18.99 24.75 -22.13
C ASN A 167 -19.78 25.89 -21.48
N GLU A 168 -19.20 27.09 -21.41
CA GLU A 168 -19.98 28.29 -21.14
C GLU A 168 -20.99 28.42 -22.28
N GLN A 169 -22.27 28.33 -21.92
CA GLN A 169 -23.38 28.43 -22.84
C GLN A 169 -23.30 29.75 -23.61
N ALA A 170 -23.22 29.63 -24.93
CA ALA A 170 -23.46 30.72 -25.85
C ALA A 170 -24.89 31.24 -25.65
N SER A 171 -25.02 32.38 -24.97
CA SER A 171 -26.13 33.30 -25.17
C SER A 171 -25.70 34.30 -26.25
N SER A 172 -26.32 34.16 -27.42
CA SER A 172 -26.37 35.20 -28.44
C SER A 172 -27.20 36.37 -27.91
N ASP A 173 -26.58 37.53 -27.74
CA ASP A 173 -27.22 38.84 -27.91
C ASP A 173 -26.11 39.83 -28.30
N GLU A 174 -26.27 40.46 -29.46
CA GLU A 174 -25.43 41.55 -29.95
C GLU A 174 -25.79 42.85 -29.21
N ASP A 175 -24.80 43.61 -28.72
CA ASP A 175 -24.77 45.07 -28.89
C ASP A 175 -23.38 45.67 -28.59
N ASP A 176 -23.09 46.76 -29.27
CA ASP A 176 -21.84 47.49 -29.41
C ASP A 176 -21.30 48.12 -28.10
N THR A 177 -19.98 48.08 -27.91
CA THR A 177 -19.13 49.29 -27.73
C THR A 177 -17.69 48.94 -27.38
N ALA A 178 -16.77 49.53 -28.14
CA ALA A 178 -15.33 49.40 -27.96
C ALA A 178 -14.82 50.16 -26.72
N THR A 179 -14.04 49.49 -25.87
CA THR A 179 -13.02 50.13 -25.02
C THR A 179 -11.80 49.21 -24.88
N PRO A 180 -10.56 49.71 -25.04
CA PRO A 180 -9.36 48.89 -24.89
C PRO A 180 -8.74 49.00 -23.49
N ASN A 181 -8.06 47.92 -23.07
CA ASN A 181 -6.97 47.79 -22.07
C ASN A 181 -7.31 47.08 -20.74
N PRO A 182 -6.30 46.57 -20.00
CA PRO A 182 -5.40 45.46 -20.36
C PRO A 182 -5.26 44.48 -19.15
N THR A 183 -4.24 43.61 -19.18
CA THR A 183 -3.72 42.80 -18.05
C THR A 183 -4.51 41.55 -17.61
N SER A 184 -4.55 40.53 -18.47
CA SER A 184 -4.36 39.15 -17.98
C SER A 184 -2.87 38.82 -18.09
N THR A 185 -2.16 38.82 -16.97
CA THR A 185 -0.84 38.19 -16.85
C THR A 185 -0.95 36.71 -17.20
N SER A 186 -0.76 36.40 -18.48
CA SER A 186 -0.49 35.05 -18.95
C SER A 186 0.77 34.59 -18.24
N LEU A 187 0.63 33.70 -17.27
CA LEU A 187 1.73 32.89 -16.76
C LEU A 187 2.24 32.05 -17.94
N ARG A 188 3.14 32.63 -18.73
CA ARG A 188 3.90 31.93 -19.76
C ARG A 188 4.68 30.82 -19.06
N ARG A 189 4.28 29.56 -19.27
CA ARG A 189 5.22 28.44 -19.11
C ARG A 189 6.42 28.75 -19.98
N SER A 190 7.59 28.82 -19.37
CA SER A 190 8.85 29.04 -20.08
C SER A 190 8.99 27.97 -21.17
N SER A 191 9.19 28.41 -22.40
CA SER A 191 9.54 27.55 -23.51
C SER A 191 10.86 26.85 -23.18
N ARG A 192 10.81 25.55 -22.92
CA ARG A 192 12.02 24.73 -22.82
C ARG A 192 12.71 24.78 -24.17
N ILE A 193 13.85 25.48 -24.24
CA ILE A 193 14.71 25.51 -25.43
C ILE A 193 15.12 24.07 -25.73
N ARG A 194 14.55 23.52 -26.80
CA ARG A 194 14.87 22.18 -27.30
C ARG A 194 16.11 22.34 -28.18
N ASN A 195 17.30 22.23 -27.58
CA ASN A 195 18.53 22.11 -28.36
C ASN A 195 18.46 20.83 -29.19
N LYS A 196 18.24 21.00 -30.50
CA LYS A 196 18.23 19.92 -31.49
C LYS A 196 19.66 19.77 -32.00
N ASN A 197 20.52 19.10 -31.22
CA ASN A 197 21.77 18.59 -31.76
C ASN A 197 21.43 17.38 -32.63
N HIS A 198 21.48 17.62 -33.94
CA HIS A 198 21.24 16.64 -34.98
C HIS A 198 22.48 15.76 -35.15
N ILE A 199 22.50 14.60 -34.49
CA ILE A 199 23.42 13.51 -34.85
C ILE A 199 22.60 12.54 -35.69
N THR A 200 22.88 12.50 -36.99
CA THR A 200 22.38 11.46 -37.90
C THR A 200 22.97 10.11 -37.50
N PRO A 201 22.16 9.07 -37.24
CA PRO A 201 22.62 7.70 -37.35
C PRO A 201 22.51 7.27 -38.81
N THR A 202 23.64 6.81 -39.35
CA THR A 202 23.80 6.18 -40.65
C THR A 202 22.92 4.92 -40.78
N ASN A 203 22.38 4.73 -41.98
CA ASN A 203 21.54 3.62 -42.40
C ASN A 203 22.09 2.25 -41.95
N THR A 204 21.29 1.50 -41.19
CA THR A 204 21.39 0.04 -41.10
C THR A 204 20.01 -0.52 -41.45
N SER A 205 20.03 -1.53 -42.29
CA SER A 205 18.92 -2.11 -43.04
C SER A 205 17.70 -2.51 -42.20
N ASN A 206 16.53 -2.13 -42.74
CA ASN A 206 15.20 -2.45 -42.27
C ASN A 206 14.95 -3.96 -42.25
N THR A 207 14.75 -4.56 -41.07
CA THR A 207 14.09 -5.88 -40.90
C THR A 207 13.29 -6.01 -39.57
N THR A 208 13.12 -4.93 -38.82
CA THR A 208 12.47 -4.97 -37.48
C THR A 208 11.10 -4.28 -37.40
N ASN A 209 10.66 -3.56 -38.45
CA ASN A 209 9.41 -2.81 -38.43
C ASN A 209 8.17 -3.66 -38.73
N ASP A 210 8.29 -4.74 -39.51
CA ASP A 210 7.15 -5.61 -39.83
C ASP A 210 6.72 -6.43 -38.60
N LYS A 211 7.68 -6.96 -37.83
CA LYS A 211 7.37 -7.69 -36.58
C LYS A 211 6.72 -6.81 -35.49
N LYS A 212 6.95 -5.49 -35.52
CA LYS A 212 6.31 -4.55 -34.58
C LYS A 212 4.87 -4.21 -35.01
N ARG A 213 4.63 -4.06 -36.31
CA ARG A 213 3.28 -3.84 -36.88
C ARG A 213 2.41 -5.08 -36.85
N GLU A 214 2.98 -6.28 -36.94
CA GLU A 214 2.26 -7.54 -36.79
C GLU A 214 1.83 -7.77 -35.33
N LYS A 215 2.68 -7.47 -34.34
CA LYS A 215 2.33 -7.54 -32.92
C LYS A 215 1.24 -6.56 -32.48
N GLU A 216 1.16 -5.37 -33.11
CA GLU A 216 0.12 -4.38 -32.82
C GLU A 216 -1.28 -4.80 -33.31
N LYS A 217 -1.37 -5.76 -34.24
CA LYS A 217 -2.65 -6.32 -34.72
C LYS A 217 -3.21 -7.43 -33.83
N GLU A 218 -2.41 -8.00 -32.92
CA GLU A 218 -2.71 -9.27 -32.25
C GLU A 218 -3.21 -9.17 -30.79
N THR A 219 -3.47 -7.99 -30.25
CA THR A 219 -4.07 -7.89 -28.90
C THR A 219 -5.28 -6.96 -28.87
N ILE A 220 -6.30 -7.30 -29.66
CA ILE A 220 -7.62 -6.70 -29.50
C ILE A 220 -8.12 -7.06 -28.09
N SER A 221 -8.30 -6.04 -27.26
CA SER A 221 -8.82 -6.22 -25.90
C SER A 221 -10.21 -6.86 -25.93
N SER A 222 -10.62 -7.55 -24.87
CA SER A 222 -11.94 -8.21 -24.85
C SER A 222 -13.09 -7.25 -25.10
N LEU A 223 -13.00 -6.02 -24.58
CA LEU A 223 -13.92 -4.91 -24.87
C LEU A 223 -13.93 -4.54 -26.35
N ALA A 224 -12.76 -4.28 -26.94
CA ALA A 224 -12.65 -3.92 -28.35
C ALA A 224 -13.18 -5.03 -29.28
N GLN A 225 -12.99 -6.29 -28.88
CA GLN A 225 -13.52 -7.43 -29.62
C GLN A 225 -15.04 -7.53 -29.49
N HIS A 226 -15.57 -7.39 -28.27
CA HIS A 226 -17.02 -7.39 -28.03
C HIS A 226 -17.73 -6.33 -28.88
N ALA A 227 -17.24 -5.09 -28.87
CA ALA A 227 -17.79 -4.02 -29.70
C ALA A 227 -17.72 -4.33 -31.20
N LYS A 228 -16.68 -5.02 -31.67
CA LYS A 228 -16.53 -5.40 -33.08
C LYS A 228 -17.44 -6.56 -33.49
N ASP A 229 -17.55 -7.58 -32.64
CA ASP A 229 -18.27 -8.82 -32.95
C ASP A 229 -19.80 -8.63 -32.84
N THR A 230 -20.24 -7.82 -31.88
CA THR A 230 -21.67 -7.57 -31.62
C THR A 230 -22.18 -6.23 -32.16
N GLY A 231 -21.28 -5.30 -32.48
CA GLY A 231 -21.65 -3.92 -32.83
C GLY A 231 -22.15 -3.10 -31.65
N HIS A 232 -22.01 -3.58 -30.41
CA HIS A 232 -22.52 -2.89 -29.23
C HIS A 232 -21.69 -1.68 -28.81
N HIS A 233 -22.35 -0.75 -28.13
CA HIS A 233 -21.80 0.48 -27.59
C HIS A 233 -21.31 0.26 -26.15
N ILE A 234 -20.08 0.69 -25.90
CA ILE A 234 -19.46 0.62 -24.59
C ILE A 234 -19.59 1.97 -23.89
N ASP A 235 -19.99 1.96 -22.62
CA ASP A 235 -20.06 3.16 -21.81
C ASP A 235 -18.66 3.59 -21.33
N TRP A 236 -17.98 4.39 -22.15
CA TRP A 236 -16.66 4.90 -21.82
C TRP A 236 -16.68 6.03 -20.77
N THR A 237 -17.75 6.82 -20.71
CA THR A 237 -17.83 7.99 -19.81
C THR A 237 -18.30 7.59 -18.42
N GLY A 238 -19.18 6.60 -18.31
CA GLY A 238 -19.72 6.07 -17.06
C GLY A 238 -18.91 4.96 -16.39
N PHE A 239 -17.74 4.57 -16.94
CA PHE A 239 -16.85 3.56 -16.32
C PHE A 239 -16.66 3.84 -14.82
N ARG A 240 -16.72 2.87 -13.92
CA ARG A 240 -16.63 3.05 -12.45
C ARG A 240 -15.24 2.69 -11.92
N VAL A 241 -14.75 3.43 -10.93
CA VAL A 241 -13.55 3.04 -10.17
C VAL A 241 -14.03 2.28 -8.94
N VAL A 242 -13.73 0.99 -8.89
CA VAL A 242 -14.17 0.06 -7.85
C VAL A 242 -13.23 0.16 -6.63
N TRP A 243 -11.92 0.15 -6.89
CA TRP A 243 -10.89 0.23 -5.85
C TRP A 243 -9.64 0.94 -6.33
N ARG A 244 -8.84 1.44 -5.38
CA ARG A 244 -7.49 1.96 -5.60
C ARG A 244 -6.51 1.27 -4.67
N ASP A 245 -5.31 0.96 -5.16
CA ASP A 245 -4.21 0.43 -4.36
C ASP A 245 -2.89 0.76 -5.04
N ASP A 246 -1.98 1.43 -4.34
CA ASP A 246 -0.66 1.84 -4.85
C ASP A 246 0.32 0.67 -5.00
N ASN A 247 0.03 -0.48 -4.39
CA ASN A 247 0.85 -1.68 -4.53
C ASN A 247 0.36 -2.55 -5.71
N PRO A 248 1.19 -2.76 -6.75
CA PRO A 248 0.78 -3.51 -7.96
C PRO A 248 0.31 -4.93 -7.67
N TYR A 249 0.91 -5.60 -6.68
CA TYR A 249 0.54 -6.97 -6.32
C TYR A 249 -0.82 -7.03 -5.63
N ARG A 250 -1.09 -6.07 -4.73
CA ARG A 250 -2.41 -5.97 -4.07
C ARG A 250 -3.49 -5.59 -5.06
N LEU A 251 -3.20 -4.67 -5.98
CA LEU A 251 -4.11 -4.28 -7.04
C LEU A 251 -4.52 -5.50 -7.89
N LEU A 252 -3.55 -6.32 -8.27
CA LEU A 252 -3.77 -7.54 -9.03
C LEU A 252 -4.57 -8.59 -8.23
N THR A 253 -4.25 -8.75 -6.95
CA THR A 253 -4.98 -9.68 -6.05
C THR A 253 -6.44 -9.26 -5.92
N LYS A 254 -6.69 -7.97 -5.70
CA LYS A 254 -8.01 -7.37 -5.60
C LYS A 254 -8.83 -7.50 -6.89
N GLU A 255 -8.22 -7.31 -8.05
CA GLU A 255 -8.85 -7.57 -9.35
C GLU A 255 -9.26 -9.04 -9.47
N SER A 256 -8.36 -9.96 -9.13
CA SER A 256 -8.64 -11.40 -9.17
C SER A 256 -9.80 -11.80 -8.25
N LEU A 257 -9.86 -11.23 -7.05
CA LEU A 257 -10.98 -11.42 -6.12
C LEU A 257 -12.31 -10.95 -6.71
N LEU A 258 -12.33 -9.78 -7.35
CA LEU A 258 -13.54 -9.24 -7.98
C LEU A 258 -14.00 -10.09 -9.16
N ILE A 259 -13.09 -10.52 -10.03
CA ILE A 259 -13.43 -11.39 -11.17
C ILE A 259 -13.96 -12.74 -10.67
N GLN A 260 -13.34 -13.32 -9.64
CA GLN A 260 -13.77 -14.60 -9.07
C GLN A 260 -15.16 -14.50 -8.41
N ALA A 261 -15.43 -13.39 -7.70
CA ALA A 261 -16.69 -13.18 -7.01
C ALA A 261 -17.84 -12.87 -7.98
N PHE A 262 -17.64 -11.93 -8.90
CA PHE A 262 -18.70 -11.42 -9.79
C PHE A 262 -18.81 -12.16 -11.13
N LYS A 263 -17.75 -12.85 -11.57
CA LYS A 263 -17.70 -13.60 -12.85
C LYS A 263 -18.22 -12.78 -14.06
N PRO A 264 -17.60 -11.63 -14.36
CA PRO A 264 -17.97 -10.79 -15.50
C PRO A 264 -17.86 -11.53 -16.84
N GLU A 265 -18.90 -11.44 -17.68
CA GLU A 265 -18.97 -12.13 -18.98
C GLU A 265 -17.99 -11.57 -20.03
N LEU A 266 -17.62 -10.29 -19.93
CA LEU A 266 -16.66 -9.65 -20.86
C LEU A 266 -15.21 -9.98 -20.54
N ASN A 267 -14.92 -10.60 -19.39
CA ASN A 267 -13.57 -11.00 -19.03
C ASN A 267 -13.25 -12.37 -19.62
N ARG A 268 -12.20 -12.44 -20.45
CA ARG A 268 -11.71 -13.72 -21.00
C ARG A 268 -11.01 -14.57 -19.95
N THR A 269 -10.36 -13.94 -18.98
CA THR A 269 -9.64 -14.59 -17.89
C THR A 269 -10.50 -14.62 -16.63
N THR A 270 -10.52 -15.76 -15.95
CA THR A 270 -11.29 -15.96 -14.71
C THR A 270 -10.63 -15.33 -13.48
N HIS A 271 -9.35 -14.98 -13.57
CA HIS A 271 -8.57 -14.27 -12.56
C HIS A 271 -7.31 -13.66 -13.19
N SER A 272 -6.67 -12.71 -12.51
CA SER A 272 -5.38 -12.14 -12.93
C SER A 272 -4.18 -12.85 -12.28
N VAL A 273 -4.36 -13.40 -11.08
CA VAL A 273 -3.45 -14.34 -10.40
C VAL A 273 -4.27 -15.45 -9.75
N THR A 274 -3.68 -16.64 -9.71
CA THR A 274 -4.25 -17.81 -9.05
C THR A 274 -4.37 -17.56 -7.55
N LEU A 275 -5.61 -17.56 -7.03
CA LEU A 275 -5.89 -17.40 -5.61
C LEU A 275 -6.31 -18.74 -5.01
N ILE A 276 -5.58 -19.18 -3.99
CA ILE A 276 -5.96 -20.33 -3.18
C ILE A 276 -6.81 -19.79 -2.02
N VAL A 277 -8.12 -19.81 -2.18
CA VAL A 277 -9.08 -19.34 -1.16
C VAL A 277 -9.76 -20.56 -0.55
N PHE A 278 -9.48 -20.87 0.73
CA PHE A 278 -10.06 -22.00 1.47
C PHE A 278 -10.94 -21.53 2.63
N PRO A 279 -12.02 -22.25 3.00
CA PRO A 279 -12.79 -23.25 2.24
C PRO A 279 -14.03 -22.69 1.52
N ASP A 280 -14.62 -21.58 1.98
CA ASP A 280 -15.89 -21.04 1.46
C ASP A 280 -15.73 -19.93 0.40
N GLY A 281 -14.49 -19.59 0.01
CA GLY A 281 -14.22 -18.43 -0.82
C GLY A 281 -14.51 -17.09 -0.11
N LEU A 282 -14.28 -15.97 -0.80
CA LEU A 282 -14.71 -14.65 -0.31
C LEU A 282 -16.17 -14.43 -0.69
N ARG A 283 -17.02 -14.06 0.27
CA ARG A 283 -18.44 -13.75 0.00
C ARG A 283 -18.58 -12.41 -0.73
N ARG A 284 -19.60 -12.29 -1.60
CA ARG A 284 -19.84 -11.09 -2.43
C ARG A 284 -20.18 -9.84 -1.60
N ASP A 285 -20.87 -10.02 -0.47
CA ASP A 285 -21.24 -8.96 0.48
C ASP A 285 -20.02 -8.25 1.11
N MET A 286 -18.84 -8.87 1.08
CA MET A 286 -17.60 -8.28 1.57
C MET A 286 -16.83 -7.48 0.51
N LEU A 287 -17.29 -7.47 -0.74
CA LEU A 287 -16.64 -6.81 -1.87
C LEU A 287 -17.50 -5.63 -2.38
N PRO A 288 -16.86 -4.56 -2.88
CA PRO A 288 -17.61 -3.48 -3.52
C PRO A 288 -18.29 -3.99 -4.80
N ASP A 289 -19.53 -3.58 -5.00
CA ASP A 289 -20.26 -3.91 -6.23
C ASP A 289 -19.65 -3.15 -7.43
N PRO A 290 -19.19 -3.84 -8.48
CA PRO A 290 -18.69 -3.19 -9.69
C PRO A 290 -19.79 -2.47 -10.50
N ASN A 291 -21.07 -2.79 -10.30
CA ASN A 291 -22.19 -2.22 -11.03
C ASN A 291 -22.82 -1.01 -10.30
N GLY A 292 -22.75 -0.95 -8.96
CA GLY A 292 -23.16 0.21 -8.18
C GLY A 292 -24.04 -0.11 -6.99
#